data_AF-A0A848YEP9-F1
#
_entry.id   AF-A0A848YEP9-F1
#
_cell.length_a   1.000
_cell.length_b   1.000
_cell.length_c   1.000
_cell.angle_alpha   90.00
_cell.angle_beta   90.00
_cell.angle_gamma   90.00
#
_symmetry.space_group_name_H-M   'P 1'
#
loop_
_entity.id
_entity.type
_entity.pdbx_description
1 polymer ?
#
loop_
_entity_poly.entity_id
_entity_poly.type
_entity_poly.pdbx_seq_one_letter_code
_entity_poly.pdbx_strand_id
1 'polypeptide(L)'
;MKKDDKNKLEEFRRSIDNLDAALIYLVAERFRLTQQVGEYKRANSLPPADEGREAELIARLRQLASDSELDPDFAERLIRFIIDEVVRNHERIRAS
;
A
#
# COMPACT_ATOMS: atom_id res chain seq x y z
N MET A 1 36.74 -5.36 8.57
CA MET A 1 35.84 -5.63 7.43
C MET A 1 36.68 -5.57 6.17
N LYS A 2 36.69 -6.62 5.33
CA LYS A 2 37.52 -6.61 4.11
C LYS A 2 36.92 -5.60 3.12
N LYS A 3 37.75 -4.99 2.27
CA LYS A 3 37.29 -3.98 1.27
C LYS A 3 36.16 -4.51 0.39
N ASP A 4 36.17 -5.82 0.14
CA ASP A 4 35.18 -6.53 -0.66
C ASP A 4 33.81 -6.66 0.06
N ASP A 5 33.80 -6.75 1.39
CA ASP A 5 32.56 -6.78 2.19
C ASP A 5 31.84 -5.42 2.13
N LYS A 6 32.62 -4.33 2.14
CA LYS A 6 32.08 -2.97 2.04
C LYS A 6 31.42 -2.74 0.68
N ASN A 7 32.00 -3.26 -0.41
CA ASN A 7 31.41 -3.12 -1.75
C ASN A 7 30.08 -3.89 -1.90
N LYS A 8 29.99 -5.12 -1.40
CA LYS A 8 28.73 -5.90 -1.44
C LYS A 8 27.61 -5.25 -0.63
N LEU A 9 27.92 -4.70 0.54
CA LEU A 9 26.93 -4.00 1.35
C LEU A 9 26.36 -2.78 0.62
N GLU A 10 27.21 -2.01 -0.06
CA GLU A 10 26.77 -0.86 -0.86
C GLU A 10 25.95 -1.27 -2.09
N GLU A 11 26.24 -2.42 -2.70
CA GLU A 11 25.39 -3.00 -3.75
C GLU A 11 23.99 -3.35 -3.23
N PHE A 12 23.89 -4.06 -2.09
CA PHE A 12 22.59 -4.37 -1.50
C PHE A 12 21.79 -3.12 -1.13
N ARG A 13 22.45 -2.10 -0.58
CA ARG A 13 21.81 -0.82 -0.24
C ARG A 13 21.22 -0.13 -1.47
N ARG A 14 21.97 -0.07 -2.57
CA ARG A 14 21.45 0.49 -3.83
C ARG A 14 20.25 -0.27 -4.37
N SER A 15 20.23 -1.60 -4.23
CA SER A 15 19.06 -2.40 -4.59
C SER A 15 17.86 -2.09 -3.70
N ILE A 16 18.06 -1.92 -2.39
CA ILE A 16 17.01 -1.52 -1.44
C ILE A 16 16.48 -0.12 -1.79
N ASP A 17 17.35 0.86 -2.03
CA ASP A 17 16.95 2.23 -2.39
C ASP A 17 16.04 2.25 -3.65
N ASN A 18 16.34 1.40 -4.63
CA ASN A 18 15.51 1.26 -5.83
C ASN A 18 14.14 0.64 -5.53
N LEU A 19 14.08 -0.36 -4.64
CA LEU A 19 12.82 -0.97 -4.20
C LEU A 19 11.99 0.05 -3.42
N ASP A 20 12.61 0.83 -2.54
CA ASP A 20 11.95 1.87 -1.75
C ASP A 20 11.34 2.94 -2.67
N ALA A 21 12.07 3.39 -3.69
CA ALA A 21 11.54 4.32 -4.69
C ALA A 21 10.32 3.72 -5.41
N ALA A 22 10.40 2.45 -5.85
CA ALA A 22 9.30 1.77 -6.50
C ALA A 22 8.07 1.65 -5.58
N LEU A 23 8.26 1.32 -4.30
CA LEU A 23 7.20 1.26 -3.30
C LEU A 23 6.49 2.61 -3.15
N ILE A 24 7.23 3.71 -3.05
CA ILE A 24 6.65 5.06 -2.96
C ILE A 24 5.81 5.40 -4.20
N TYR A 25 6.31 5.13 -5.40
CA TYR A 25 5.56 5.40 -6.62
C TYR A 25 4.28 4.55 -6.74
N LEU A 26 4.36 3.26 -6.36
CA LEU A 26 3.19 2.37 -6.37
C LEU A 26 2.12 2.80 -5.36
N VAL A 27 2.53 3.21 -4.15
CA VAL A 27 1.61 3.75 -3.15
C VAL A 27 0.98 5.05 -3.65
N ALA A 28 1.75 5.97 -4.21
CA ALA A 28 1.22 7.22 -4.76
C ALA A 28 0.16 6.97 -5.86
N GLU A 29 0.43 6.04 -6.78
CA GLU A 29 -0.52 5.68 -7.83
C GLU A 29 -1.77 5.01 -7.27
N ARG A 30 -1.62 4.13 -6.26
CA ARG A 30 -2.77 3.54 -5.56
C ARG A 30 -3.67 4.61 -4.93
N PHE A 31 -3.09 5.65 -4.34
CA PHE A 31 -3.84 6.77 -3.76
C PHE A 31 -4.58 7.59 -4.82
N ARG A 32 -3.95 7.86 -5.97
CA ARG A 32 -4.61 8.53 -7.09
C ARG A 32 -5.84 7.76 -7.57
N LEU A 33 -5.77 6.43 -7.60
CA LEU A 33 -6.89 5.56 -7.97
C LEU A 33 -7.97 5.53 -6.88
N THR A 34 -7.61 5.44 -5.60
CA THR A 34 -8.61 5.46 -4.53
C THR A 34 -9.34 6.80 -4.44
N GLN A 35 -8.68 7.91 -4.75
CA GLN A 35 -9.35 9.21 -4.90
C GLN A 35 -10.43 9.18 -5.98
N GLN A 36 -10.10 8.68 -7.18
CA GLN A 36 -11.08 8.52 -8.27
C GLN A 36 -12.25 7.60 -7.87
N VAL A 37 -11.99 6.53 -7.13
CA VAL A 37 -13.05 5.67 -6.57
C VAL A 37 -13.94 6.46 -5.60
N GLY A 38 -13.35 7.30 -4.75
CA GLY A 38 -14.09 8.18 -3.84
C GLY A 38 -14.98 9.19 -4.58
N GLU A 39 -14.45 9.83 -5.61
CA GLU A 39 -15.19 10.76 -6.49
C GLU A 39 -16.33 10.05 -7.23
N TYR A 40 -16.07 8.86 -7.79
CA TYR A 40 -17.08 8.03 -8.44
C TYR A 40 -18.20 7.62 -7.48
N LYS A 41 -17.84 7.12 -6.29
CA LYS A 41 -18.82 6.76 -5.26
C LYS A 41 -19.69 7.95 -4.87
N ARG A 42 -19.09 9.13 -4.69
CA ARG A 42 -19.80 10.37 -4.40
C ARG A 42 -20.78 10.74 -5.52
N ALA A 43 -20.33 10.73 -6.77
CA ALA A 43 -21.15 11.08 -7.93
C ALA A 43 -22.36 10.15 -8.12
N ASN A 44 -22.24 8.89 -7.68
CA ASN A 44 -23.28 7.87 -7.81
C ASN A 44 -24.03 7.58 -6.49
N SER A 45 -23.86 8.41 -5.46
CA SER A 45 -24.47 8.22 -4.13
C SER A 45 -24.21 6.83 -3.50
N LEU A 46 -23.06 6.22 -3.80
CA LEU A 46 -22.64 4.93 -3.26
C LEU A 46 -22.03 5.08 -1.86
N PRO A 47 -22.14 4.05 -1.00
CA PRO A 47 -21.57 4.10 0.33
C PRO A 47 -20.03 4.21 0.29
N PRO A 48 -19.42 5.01 1.19
CA PRO A 48 -17.97 5.17 1.25
C PRO A 48 -17.26 3.86 1.60
N ALA A 49 -17.80 3.12 2.56
CA ALA A 49 -17.28 1.85 3.03
C ALA A 49 -18.00 0.68 2.36
N ASP A 50 -17.25 -0.39 2.13
CA ASP A 50 -17.74 -1.69 1.65
C ASP A 50 -16.95 -2.75 2.41
N GLU A 51 -17.52 -3.21 3.53
CA GLU A 51 -16.87 -4.15 4.46
C GLU A 51 -16.55 -5.48 3.79
N GLY A 52 -17.41 -5.95 2.88
CA GLY A 52 -17.18 -7.16 2.09
C GLY A 52 -15.96 -7.00 1.21
N ARG A 53 -15.84 -5.86 0.51
CA ARG A 53 -14.68 -5.57 -0.33
C ARG A 53 -13.38 -5.45 0.46
N GLU A 54 -13.42 -4.88 1.66
CA GLU A 54 -12.25 -4.78 2.53
C GLU A 54 -11.79 -6.16 3.01
N ALA A 55 -12.72 -7.01 3.44
CA ALA A 55 -12.42 -8.37 3.87
C ALA A 55 -11.77 -9.20 2.74
N GLU A 56 -12.31 -9.11 1.51
CA GLU A 56 -11.72 -9.75 0.32
C GLU A 56 -10.31 -9.27 0.03
N LEU A 57 -10.07 -7.96 0.11
CA LEU A 57 -8.76 -7.36 -0.13
C LEU A 57 -7.73 -7.88 0.89
N ILE A 58 -8.10 -7.89 2.17
CA ILE A 58 -7.21 -8.37 3.24
C ILE A 58 -6.89 -9.85 3.04
N ALA A 59 -7.91 -10.69 2.80
CA ALA A 59 -7.71 -12.12 2.57
C ALA A 59 -6.77 -12.38 1.38
N ARG A 60 -6.98 -11.67 0.26
CA ARG A 60 -6.12 -11.78 -0.92
C ARG A 60 -4.68 -11.36 -0.65
N LEU A 61 -4.46 -10.28 0.09
CA LEU A 61 -3.12 -9.78 0.38
C LEU A 61 -2.37 -10.64 1.40
N ARG A 62 -3.09 -11.21 2.38
CA ARG A 62 -2.52 -12.24 3.27
C ARG A 62 -2.03 -13.45 2.48
N GLN A 63 -2.81 -13.92 1.51
CA GLN A 63 -2.40 -15.03 0.64
C GLN A 63 -1.16 -14.65 -0.18
N LEU A 64 -1.17 -13.47 -0.82
CA LEU A 64 -0.02 -13.01 -1.61
C LEU A 64 1.26 -12.88 -0.76
N ALA A 65 1.13 -12.43 0.48
CA ALA A 65 2.24 -12.36 1.42
C ALA A 65 2.81 -13.76 1.71
N SER A 66 1.93 -14.72 2.02
CA SER A 66 2.32 -16.12 2.22
C SER A 66 3.04 -16.71 1.00
N ASP A 67 2.51 -16.45 -0.21
CA ASP A 67 3.08 -16.94 -1.46
C ASP A 67 4.45 -16.29 -1.78
N SER A 68 4.72 -15.13 -1.19
CA SER A 68 5.95 -14.35 -1.40
C SER A 68 6.92 -14.44 -0.22
N GLU A 69 6.72 -15.38 0.70
CA GLU A 69 7.53 -15.57 1.92
C GLU A 69 7.57 -14.33 2.84
N LEU A 70 6.53 -13.51 2.80
CA LEU A 70 6.31 -12.38 3.69
C LEU A 70 5.31 -12.76 4.80
N ASP A 71 5.56 -12.33 6.03
CA ASP A 71 4.63 -12.50 7.15
C ASP A 71 3.22 -11.94 6.80
N PRO A 72 2.18 -12.79 6.71
CA PRO A 72 0.83 -12.34 6.39
C PRO A 72 0.28 -11.32 7.39
N ASP A 73 0.67 -11.40 8.66
CA ASP A 73 0.21 -10.47 9.68
C ASP A 73 0.88 -9.10 9.51
N PHE A 74 2.14 -9.07 9.09
CA PHE A 74 2.81 -7.84 8.68
C PHE A 74 2.13 -7.21 7.45
N ALA A 75 1.84 -8.01 6.43
CA ALA A 75 1.16 -7.53 5.23
C ALA A 75 -0.22 -6.94 5.53
N GLU A 76 -0.97 -7.58 6.44
CA GLU A 76 -2.26 -7.06 6.91
C GLU A 76 -2.10 -5.71 7.65
N ARG A 77 -1.15 -5.61 8.59
CA ARG A 77 -0.88 -4.33 9.28
C ARG A 77 -0.52 -3.22 8.30
N LEU A 78 0.30 -3.53 7.30
CA LEU A 78 0.70 -2.58 6.27
C LEU A 78 -0.50 -2.11 5.43
N ILE A 79 -1.34 -3.02 4.92
CA ILE A 79 -2.47 -2.61 4.09
C ILE A 79 -3.53 -1.86 4.91
N ARG A 80 -3.78 -2.23 6.16
CA ARG A 80 -4.68 -1.49 7.05
C ARG A 80 -4.21 -0.06 7.24
N PHE A 81 -2.92 0.15 7.50
CA PHE A 81 -2.34 1.50 7.59
C PHE A 81 -2.56 2.32 6.30
N ILE A 82 -2.38 1.69 5.13
CA ILE A 82 -2.62 2.34 3.83
C ILE A 82 -4.12 2.68 3.65
N ILE A 83 -5.03 1.78 4.03
CA ILE A 83 -6.48 2.00 3.94
C ILE A 83 -6.90 3.17 4.84
N ASP A 84 -6.42 3.20 6.08
CA ASP A 84 -6.74 4.26 7.04
C ASP A 84 -6.34 5.64 6.51
N GLU A 85 -5.17 5.77 5.86
CA GLU A 85 -4.74 7.04 5.26
C GLU A 85 -5.59 7.42 4.04
N VAL A 86 -6.04 6.45 3.24
CA VAL A 86 -6.99 6.70 2.14
C VAL A 86 -8.31 7.23 2.68
N VAL A 87 -8.84 6.64 3.76
CA VAL A 87 -10.09 7.10 4.39
C VAL A 87 -9.93 8.54 4.89
N ARG A 88 -8.84 8.86 5.60
CA ARG A 88 -8.53 10.23 6.04
C ARG A 88 -8.49 11.22 4.86
N ASN A 89 -7.94 10.82 3.71
CA ASN A 89 -7.90 11.67 2.52
C ASN A 89 -9.29 11.88 1.90
N HIS A 90 -10.14 10.86 1.88
CA HIS A 90 -11.52 11.00 1.40
C HIS A 90 -12.34 11.93 2.29
N GLU A 91 -12.15 11.88 3.61
CA GLU A 91 -12.81 12.80 4.55
C GLU A 91 -12.40 14.25 4.30
N ARG A 92 -11.12 14.52 4.03
CA ARG A 92 -10.63 15.86 3.67
C ARG A 92 -11.27 16.39 2.39
N ILE A 93 -11.38 15.56 1.34
CA ILE A 93 -12.02 15.93 0.06
C ILE A 93 -13.52 16.18 0.23
N ARG A 94 -14.19 15.48 1.14
CA ARG A 94 -15.62 15.72 1.43
C ARG A 94 -15.86 17.02 2.19
N ALA A 95 -14.88 17.48 2.96
CA ALA A 95 -14.96 18.70 3.76
C ALA A 95 -14.64 19.99 2.98
N SER A 96 -14.12 19.87 1.75
CA SER A 96 -13.81 20.97 0.82
C SER A 96 -14.90 21.14 -0.24
#